data_AF-A0A661VSJ4-F1
#
_entry.id   AF-A0A661VSJ4-F1
#
_cell.length_a   1.000
_cell.length_b   1.000
_cell.length_c   1.000
_cell.angle_alpha   90.00
_cell.angle_beta   90.00
_cell.angle_gamma   90.00
#
_symmetry.space_group_name_H-M   'P 1'
#
loop_
_entity.id
_entity.type
_entity.pdbx_description
1 polymer ?
#
loop_
_entity_poly.entity_id
_entity_poly.type
_entity_poly.pdbx_seq_one_letter_code
_entity_poly.pdbx_strand_id
1 'polypeptide(L)'
;MFLYLADELHPAHILLLGEVPGVLGPDGAVVPHITPANFPALRQSLAGSEGVDVTGGMANKVARMVELVQRHPETCVYILSGTEPGLLARLLSLSPSLPGEGMKVLGTRITAR
;
A
#
# COMPACT_ATOMS: atom_id res chain seq x y z
N MET A 1 -0.87 1.26 15.63
CA MET A 1 -1.20 2.63 16.06
C MET A 1 -2.09 3.35 15.05
N PHE A 2 -1.69 3.57 13.78
CA PHE A 2 -2.53 4.32 12.82
C PHE A 2 -3.84 3.61 12.37
N LEU A 3 -3.90 2.27 12.46
CA LEU A 3 -5.12 1.51 12.14
C LEU A 3 -6.33 1.96 12.97
N TYR A 4 -6.13 2.31 14.25
CA TYR A 4 -7.17 2.83 15.11
C TYR A 4 -7.70 4.19 14.62
N LEU A 5 -6.80 5.06 14.15
CA LEU A 5 -7.18 6.37 13.63
C LEU A 5 -8.00 6.28 12.34
N ALA A 6 -7.83 5.22 11.55
CA ALA A 6 -8.62 5.01 10.34
C ALA A 6 -10.11 4.80 10.67
N ASP A 7 -10.40 4.16 11.80
CA ASP A 7 -11.78 3.89 12.24
C ASP A 7 -12.48 5.18 12.73
N GLU A 8 -11.72 6.14 13.25
CA GLU A 8 -12.28 7.42 13.72
C GLU A 8 -12.34 8.47 12.60
N LEU A 9 -11.27 8.58 11.80
CA LEU A 9 -11.11 9.66 10.83
C LEU A 9 -11.66 9.34 9.44
N HIS A 10 -11.94 8.06 9.14
CA HIS A 10 -12.46 7.61 7.85
C HIS A 10 -11.70 8.19 6.64
N PRO A 11 -10.36 8.05 6.59
CA PRO A 11 -9.57 8.69 5.56
C PRO A 11 -9.88 8.10 4.19
N ALA A 12 -10.07 8.96 3.18
CA ALA A 12 -10.12 8.52 1.78
C ALA A 12 -8.77 7.91 1.34
N HIS A 13 -7.66 8.39 1.90
CA HIS A 13 -6.32 8.00 1.48
C HIS A 13 -5.37 7.77 2.67
N ILE A 14 -4.59 6.69 2.60
CA ILE A 14 -3.46 6.42 3.50
C ILE A 14 -2.19 6.26 2.67
N LEU A 15 -1.18 7.07 2.94
CA LEU A 15 0.13 7.03 2.26
C LEU A 15 1.19 6.43 3.19
N LEU A 16 1.76 5.29 2.80
CA LEU A 16 2.85 4.62 3.50
C LEU A 16 4.13 4.77 2.68
N LEU A 17 4.98 5.71 3.10
CA LEU A 17 6.26 6.00 2.45
C LEU A 17 7.38 5.21 3.13
N GLY A 18 8.22 4.52 2.36
CA GLY A 18 9.34 3.73 2.87
C GLY A 18 10.52 3.62 1.91
N GLU A 19 11.46 2.73 2.20
CA GLU A 19 12.70 2.58 1.41
C GLU A 19 12.51 1.81 0.09
N VAL A 20 11.34 1.18 -0.09
CA VAL A 20 11.00 0.41 -1.28
C VAL A 20 10.02 1.18 -2.17
N PRO A 21 10.06 0.99 -3.50
CA PRO A 21 9.14 1.65 -4.42
C PRO A 21 7.68 1.17 -4.26
N GLY A 22 7.48 0.00 -3.66
CA GLY A 22 6.16 -0.61 -3.43
C GLY A 22 6.30 -2.03 -2.90
N VAL A 23 5.23 -2.80 -2.97
CA VAL A 23 5.24 -4.25 -2.73
C VAL A 23 5.83 -4.94 -3.95
N LEU A 24 6.89 -5.71 -3.76
CA LEU A 24 7.54 -6.44 -4.84
C LEU A 24 6.91 -7.83 -5.01
N GLY A 25 6.64 -8.19 -6.26
CA GLY A 25 6.18 -9.52 -6.65
C GLY A 25 7.32 -10.53 -6.74
N PRO A 26 7.01 -11.79 -7.10
CA PRO A 26 8.02 -12.85 -7.26
C PRO A 26 9.10 -12.54 -8.31
N ASP A 27 8.77 -11.72 -9.31
CA ASP A 27 9.65 -11.27 -10.38
C ASP A 27 10.49 -10.05 -9.98
N GLY A 28 10.36 -9.56 -8.74
CA GLY A 28 11.01 -8.35 -8.26
C GLY A 28 10.39 -7.05 -8.78
N ALA A 29 9.32 -7.12 -9.58
CA ALA A 29 8.60 -5.95 -10.06
C ALA A 29 7.62 -5.45 -9.00
N VAL A 30 7.29 -4.15 -9.05
CA VAL A 30 6.26 -3.58 -8.18
C VAL A 30 4.90 -4.14 -8.58
N VAL A 31 4.17 -4.69 -7.61
CA VAL A 31 2.76 -5.06 -7.79
C VAL A 31 1.94 -3.76 -7.78
N PRO A 32 1.31 -3.36 -8.89
CA PRO A 32 0.67 -2.06 -9.00
C PRO A 32 -0.62 -1.97 -8.18
N HIS A 33 -1.30 -3.10 -7.96
CA HIS A 33 -2.62 -3.13 -7.34
C HIS A 33 -2.87 -4.43 -6.57
N ILE A 34 -3.23 -4.30 -5.30
CA ILE A 34 -3.60 -5.39 -4.40
C ILE A 34 -5.05 -5.19 -3.96
N THR A 35 -5.80 -6.28 -3.92
CA THR A 35 -7.17 -6.35 -3.44
C THR A 35 -7.33 -7.56 -2.53
N PRO A 36 -8.39 -7.62 -1.71
CA PRO A 36 -8.74 -8.82 -0.96
C PRO A 36 -8.79 -10.10 -1.81
N ALA A 37 -9.20 -9.98 -3.08
CA ALA A 37 -9.33 -11.11 -3.99
C ALA A 37 -7.97 -11.65 -4.48
N ASN A 38 -6.98 -10.78 -4.74
CA ASN A 38 -5.68 -11.20 -5.27
C ASN A 38 -4.60 -11.40 -4.19
N PHE A 39 -4.79 -10.82 -2.99
CA PHE A 39 -3.81 -10.88 -1.92
C PHE A 39 -3.47 -12.31 -1.45
N PRO A 40 -4.41 -13.27 -1.33
CA PRO A 40 -4.07 -14.64 -0.91
C PRO A 40 -3.01 -15.31 -1.79
N ALA A 41 -3.06 -15.08 -3.11
CA ALA A 41 -2.07 -15.60 -4.05
C ALA A 41 -0.71 -14.91 -3.88
N LEU A 42 -0.71 -13.58 -3.72
CA LEU A 42 0.51 -12.79 -3.51
C LEU A 42 1.18 -13.07 -2.14
N ARG A 43 0.40 -13.34 -1.10
CA ARG A 43 0.91 -13.55 0.26
C ARG A 43 1.91 -14.72 0.33
N GLN A 44 1.71 -15.75 -0.49
CA GLN A 44 2.62 -16.91 -0.56
C GLN A 44 4.01 -16.51 -1.05
N SER A 45 4.13 -15.57 -2.00
CA SER A 45 5.42 -15.10 -2.49
C SER A 45 6.08 -14.10 -1.54
N LEU A 46 5.29 -13.31 -0.80
CA LEU A 46 5.82 -12.33 0.16
C LEU A 46 6.42 -12.97 1.43
N ALA A 47 5.99 -14.18 1.78
CA ALA A 47 6.50 -14.90 2.95
C ALA A 47 7.97 -15.33 2.80
N GLY A 48 8.51 -15.42 1.57
CA GLY A 48 9.90 -15.81 1.31
C GLY A 48 10.90 -14.65 1.25
N SER A 49 10.44 -13.40 1.32
CA SER A 49 11.29 -12.19 1.16
C SER A 49 11.87 -11.71 2.49
N GLU A 50 12.36 -12.64 3.33
CA GLU A 50 12.91 -12.38 4.68
C GLU A 50 14.25 -11.63 4.64
N GLY A 51 14.24 -10.38 4.18
CA GLY A 51 15.17 -9.37 4.70
C GLY A 51 14.80 -9.08 6.15
N VAL A 52 15.78 -9.05 7.04
CA VAL A 52 15.64 -8.92 8.51
C VAL A 52 14.71 -7.74 8.88
N ASP A 53 13.44 -8.02 9.18
CA ASP A 53 12.44 -7.01 9.57
C ASP A 53 11.87 -7.32 10.96
N VAL A 54 12.17 -6.44 11.91
CA VAL A 54 11.80 -6.55 13.34
C VAL A 54 10.35 -6.10 13.64
N THR A 55 9.55 -5.73 12.63
CA THR A 55 8.16 -5.25 12.80
C THR A 55 7.08 -6.20 12.26
N GLY A 56 7.48 -7.37 11.77
CA GLY A 56 6.58 -8.38 11.22
C GLY A 56 6.51 -8.44 9.69
N GLY A 57 7.39 -7.77 8.95
CA GLY A 57 7.56 -8.01 7.51
C GLY A 57 6.55 -7.30 6.60
N MET A 58 6.90 -7.19 5.31
CA MET A 58 6.04 -6.65 4.25
C MET A 58 4.69 -7.39 4.17
N ALA A 59 4.70 -8.72 4.31
CA ALA A 59 3.49 -9.54 4.26
C ALA A 59 2.44 -9.14 5.31
N ASN A 60 2.85 -8.93 6.58
CA ASN A 60 1.91 -8.52 7.63
C ASN A 60 1.46 -7.06 7.47
N LYS A 61 2.32 -6.18 6.95
CA LYS A 61 1.96 -4.80 6.63
C LYS A 61 0.84 -4.77 5.58
N VAL A 62 1.03 -5.50 4.48
CA VAL A 62 0.02 -5.60 3.41
C VAL A 62 -1.25 -6.26 3.91
N ALA A 63 -1.16 -7.36 4.70
CA ALA A 63 -2.33 -8.03 5.26
C ALA A 63 -3.21 -7.08 6.09
N ARG A 64 -2.60 -6.28 6.97
CA ARG A 64 -3.33 -5.29 7.77
C ARG A 64 -3.97 -4.20 6.92
N MET A 65 -3.35 -3.81 5.81
CA MET A 65 -3.95 -2.82 4.89
C MET A 65 -5.11 -3.42 4.10
N VAL A 66 -4.99 -4.69 3.69
CA VAL A 66 -6.07 -5.45 3.05
C VAL A 66 -7.26 -5.59 4.00
N GLU A 67 -7.03 -5.92 5.27
CA GLU A 67 -8.09 -5.93 6.30
C GLU A 67 -8.70 -4.54 6.52
N LEU A 68 -7.89 -3.48 6.52
CA LEU A 68 -8.37 -2.11 6.67
C LEU A 68 -9.30 -1.70 5.53
N VAL A 69 -8.92 -1.93 4.27
CA VAL A 69 -9.78 -1.55 3.12
C VAL A 69 -11.02 -2.44 3.00
N GLN A 70 -11.00 -3.66 3.54
CA GLN A 70 -12.23 -4.46 3.66
C GLN A 70 -13.23 -3.84 4.65
N ARG A 71 -12.73 -3.31 5.77
CA ARG A 71 -13.56 -2.62 6.77
C ARG A 71 -14.00 -1.24 6.32
N HIS A 72 -13.17 -0.55 5.54
CA HIS A 72 -13.42 0.78 4.98
C HIS A 72 -13.25 0.79 3.46
N PRO A 73 -14.29 0.40 2.69
CA PRO A 73 -14.17 0.23 1.24
C PRO A 73 -13.83 1.51 0.45
N GLU A 74 -14.14 2.67 1.02
CA GLU A 74 -13.83 3.99 0.44
C GLU A 74 -12.36 4.40 0.68
N THR A 75 -11.65 3.73 1.60
CA THR A 75 -10.24 4.02 1.86
C THR A 75 -9.34 3.36 0.81
N CYS A 76 -8.43 4.14 0.26
CA CYS A 76 -7.37 3.67 -0.61
C CYS A 76 -6.01 3.81 0.06
N VAL A 77 -5.25 2.72 0.14
CA VAL A 77 -3.88 2.73 0.70
C VAL A 77 -2.86 2.73 -0.43
N TYR A 78 -1.78 3.47 -0.25
CA TYR A 78 -0.64 3.49 -1.17
C TYR A 78 0.65 3.15 -0.41
N ILE A 79 1.46 2.24 -0.96
CA ILE A 79 2.81 1.94 -0.50
C ILE A 79 3.78 2.44 -1.57
N LEU A 80 4.61 3.42 -1.23
CA LEU A 80 5.42 4.19 -2.16
C LEU A 80 6.82 4.43 -1.60
N SER A 81 7.75 4.85 -2.47
CA SER A 81 9.06 5.32 -2.03
C SER A 81 8.94 6.62 -1.22
N GLY A 82 9.60 6.68 -0.07
CA GLY A 82 9.81 7.88 0.72
C GLY A 82 11.12 8.60 0.41
N THR A 83 11.97 8.01 -0.44
CA THR A 83 13.30 8.52 -0.76
C THR A 83 13.37 9.22 -2.12
N GLU A 84 12.30 9.16 -2.92
CA GLU A 84 12.21 9.87 -4.21
C GLU A 84 11.87 11.36 -3.99
N PRO A 85 12.79 12.29 -4.32
CA PRO A 85 12.57 13.71 -4.10
C PRO A 85 11.34 14.23 -4.86
N GLY A 86 10.48 14.97 -4.18
CA GLY A 86 9.30 15.60 -4.78
C GLY A 86 8.10 14.67 -4.97
N LEU A 87 8.23 13.35 -4.76
CA LEU A 87 7.12 12.40 -4.91
C LEU A 87 5.95 12.75 -3.97
N LEU A 88 6.21 12.99 -2.68
CA LEU A 88 5.17 13.36 -1.72
C LEU A 88 4.46 14.67 -2.11
N ALA A 89 5.21 15.71 -2.46
CA ALA A 89 4.62 16.98 -2.87
C ALA A 89 3.74 16.81 -4.11
N ARG A 90 4.20 16.01 -5.09
CA ARG A 90 3.42 15.68 -6.29
C ARG A 90 2.14 14.96 -5.93
N LEU A 91 2.18 13.96 -5.06
CA LEU A 91 1.01 13.19 -4.62
C LEU A 91 -0.04 14.09 -3.95
N LEU A 92 0.39 15.01 -3.08
CA LEU A 92 -0.51 15.92 -2.38
C LEU A 92 -1.07 17.02 -3.30
N SER A 93 -0.36 17.38 -4.38
CA SER A 93 -0.83 18.36 -5.37
C SER A 93 -1.87 17.83 -6.36
N LEU A 94 -2.00 16.52 -6.52
CA LEU A 94 -2.80 15.87 -7.58
C LEU A 94 -4.32 15.82 -7.30
N SER A 95 -4.88 16.81 -6.59
CA SER A 95 -6.29 16.93 -6.12
C SER A 95 -6.62 16.13 -4.83
N PRO A 96 -7.69 16.52 -4.09
CA PRO A 96 -8.13 15.80 -2.89
C PRO A 96 -8.53 14.33 -3.12
N SER A 97 -8.75 13.93 -4.38
CA SER A 97 -8.87 12.54 -4.81
C SER A 97 -7.57 12.11 -5.48
N LEU A 98 -6.69 11.39 -4.77
CA LEU A 98 -5.49 10.82 -5.37
C LEU A 98 -5.87 9.97 -6.61
N PRO A 99 -5.17 10.10 -7.75
CA PRO A 99 -5.59 9.48 -9.00
C PRO A 99 -5.68 7.95 -8.89
N GLY A 100 -6.90 7.44 -9.03
CA GLY A 100 -7.26 6.03 -8.97
C GLY A 100 -6.81 5.19 -10.16
N GLU A 101 -6.08 5.73 -11.15
CA GLU A 101 -5.63 4.96 -12.33
C GLU A 101 -4.26 5.34 -12.88
N GLY A 102 -3.87 6.64 -12.84
CA GLY A 102 -2.58 7.12 -13.37
C GLY A 102 -1.36 6.83 -12.48
N MET A 103 -1.58 6.34 -11.25
CA MET A 103 -0.52 6.08 -10.27
C MET A 103 0.05 4.65 -10.33
N LYS A 104 -0.43 3.81 -11.26
CA LYS A 104 0.03 2.43 -11.49
C LYS A 104 1.54 2.28 -11.66
N VAL A 105 2.28 3.37 -11.88
CA VAL A 105 3.72 3.39 -12.18
C VAL A 105 4.60 3.80 -10.98
N LEU A 106 4.03 4.34 -9.88
CA LEU A 106 4.81 4.94 -8.78
C LEU A 106 4.83 4.15 -7.46
N GLY A 107 4.13 3.01 -7.43
CA GLY A 107 4.16 2.08 -6.30
C GLY A 107 2.93 1.17 -6.25
N THR A 108 2.59 0.67 -5.06
CA THR A 108 1.49 -0.28 -4.88
C THR A 108 0.26 0.40 -4.31
N ARG A 109 -0.89 0.21 -4.96
CA ARG A 109 -2.19 0.60 -4.43
C ARG A 109 -2.91 -0.59 -3.80
N ILE A 110 -3.62 -0.38 -2.69
CA ILE A 110 -4.48 -1.37 -2.04
C ILE A 110 -5.89 -0.79 -1.91
N THR A 111 -6.89 -1.50 -2.43
CA THR A 111 -8.32 -1.11 -2.38
C THR A 111 -9.19 -2.33 -2.07
N ALA A 112 -10.44 -2.10 -1.68
CA ALA A 112 -11.40 -3.18 -1.39
C ALA A 112 -11.79 -4.00 -2.63
N ARG A 113 -11.71 -3.40 -3.82
CA ARG A 113 -12.06 -3.99 -5.12
C ARG A 113 -11.04 -3.60 -6.18
#